data_AF-E2CH22-F1
#
_entry.id   AF-E2CH22-F1
#
_cell.length_a   1.000
_cell.length_b   1.000
_cell.length_c   1.000
_cell.angle_alpha   90.00
_cell.angle_beta   90.00
_cell.angle_gamma   90.00
#
_symmetry.space_group_name_H-M   'P 1'
#
loop_
_entity.id
_entity.type
_entity.pdbx_description
1 polymer ?
#
loop_
_entity_poly.entity_id
_entity_poly.type
_entity_poly.pdbx_seq_one_letter_code
_entity_poly.pdbx_strand_id
1 'polypeptide(L)'
;MNVYFLVAAILSLAVFLLHTFAGGRVIARPLLASTDLAIVPKLVSYYCWHLVTIVLFVIGTMYGLAALEPSSIDVAWFATILAGAFCAFGLVLPVWNRQSYKNMPQGWLFLPILILGIIGGVT
;
A
#
# COMPACT_ATOMS: atom_id res chain seq x y z
N MET A 1 -23.86 6.00 0.65
CA MET A 1 -22.68 5.41 0.01
C MET A 1 -21.69 6.52 -0.31
N ASN A 2 -20.46 6.46 0.22
CA ASN A 2 -19.43 7.45 -0.04
C ASN A 2 -18.59 7.01 -1.26
N VAL A 3 -18.75 7.73 -2.38
CA VAL A 3 -18.10 7.35 -3.65
C VAL A 3 -16.57 7.50 -3.58
N TYR A 4 -16.05 8.45 -2.80
CA TYR A 4 -14.61 8.64 -2.66
C TYR A 4 -13.97 7.46 -1.93
N PHE A 5 -14.58 6.99 -0.85
CA PHE A 5 -14.14 5.77 -0.17
C PHE A 5 -14.28 4.53 -1.04
N LEU A 6 -15.32 4.43 -1.87
CA LEU A 6 -15.45 3.32 -2.81
C LEU A 6 -14.30 3.29 -3.82
N VAL A 7 -13.95 4.42 -4.42
CA VAL A 7 -12.83 4.51 -5.35
C VAL A 7 -11.49 4.25 -4.64
N ALA A 8 -11.32 4.78 -3.41
CA ALA A 8 -10.14 4.50 -2.59
C ALA A 8 -10.00 2.99 -2.31
N ALA A 9 -11.10 2.31 -1.97
CA ALA A 9 -11.12 0.85 -1.76
C ALA A 9 -10.65 0.09 -3.01
N ILE A 10 -11.20 0.43 -4.18
CA ILE A 10 -10.84 -0.20 -5.46
C ILE A 10 -9.35 0.00 -5.76
N LEU A 11 -8.83 1.22 -5.59
CA LEU A 11 -7.42 1.51 -5.83
C LEU A 11 -6.51 0.79 -4.83
N SER A 12 -6.85 0.75 -3.54
CA SER A 12 -6.11 -0.02 -2.54
C SER A 12 -6.08 -1.51 -2.85
N LEU A 13 -7.20 -2.09 -3.30
CA LEU A 13 -7.25 -3.49 -3.72
C LEU A 13 -6.46 -3.74 -5.01
N ALA A 14 -6.44 -2.79 -5.94
CA ALA A 14 -5.58 -2.87 -7.12
C ALA A 14 -4.08 -2.87 -6.73
N VAL A 15 -3.68 -2.01 -5.78
CA VAL A 15 -2.31 -2.00 -5.24
C VAL A 15 -1.98 -3.30 -4.50
N PHE A 16 -2.93 -3.86 -3.73
CA PHE A 16 -2.78 -5.19 -3.12
C PHE A 16 -2.51 -6.29 -4.15
N LEU A 17 -3.27 -6.34 -5.25
CA LEU A 17 -3.07 -7.32 -6.32
C LEU A 17 -1.73 -7.09 -7.03
N LEU A 18 -1.39 -5.85 -7.34
CA LEU A 18 -0.12 -5.49 -7.97
C LEU A 18 1.07 -5.92 -7.10
N HIS A 19 1.02 -5.59 -5.81
CA HIS A 19 2.03 -6.01 -4.83
C HIS A 19 2.15 -7.52 -4.82
N THR A 20 1.05 -8.23 -4.58
CA THR A 20 1.04 -9.70 -4.44
C THR A 20 1.62 -10.41 -5.66
N PHE A 21 1.18 -10.07 -6.86
CA PHE A 21 1.51 -10.83 -8.07
C PHE A 21 2.68 -10.24 -8.85
N ALA A 22 2.58 -8.99 -9.29
CA ALA A 22 3.63 -8.37 -10.11
C ALA A 22 4.87 -8.07 -9.26
N GLY A 23 4.67 -7.46 -8.10
CA GLY A 23 5.73 -7.25 -7.12
C GLY A 23 6.35 -8.57 -6.66
N GLY A 24 5.52 -9.61 -6.46
CA GLY A 24 6.01 -10.93 -6.07
C GLY A 24 6.96 -11.52 -7.11
N ARG A 25 6.64 -11.35 -8.40
CA ARG A 25 7.47 -11.80 -9.52
C ARG A 25 8.76 -10.98 -9.69
N VAL A 26 8.69 -9.66 -9.56
CA VAL A 26 9.80 -8.75 -9.92
C VAL A 26 10.70 -8.43 -8.72
N ILE A 27 10.19 -8.49 -7.49
CA ILE A 27 10.92 -8.08 -6.27
C ILE A 27 11.13 -9.26 -5.32
N ALA A 28 10.04 -9.88 -4.83
CA ALA A 28 10.14 -10.87 -3.75
C ALA A 28 10.88 -12.16 -4.17
N ARG A 29 10.52 -12.73 -5.33
CA ARG A 29 11.15 -13.95 -5.83
C ARG A 29 12.64 -13.76 -6.18
N PRO A 30 13.06 -12.70 -6.89
CA PRO A 30 14.48 -12.45 -7.11
C PRO A 30 15.29 -12.26 -5.83
N LEU A 31 14.74 -11.56 -4.83
CA LEU A 31 15.39 -11.41 -3.51
C LEU A 31 15.59 -12.78 -2.82
N LEU A 32 14.58 -13.66 -2.90
CA LEU A 32 14.69 -15.03 -2.38
C LEU A 32 15.62 -15.92 -3.21
N ALA A 33 15.87 -15.61 -4.48
CA ALA A 33 16.77 -16.37 -5.35
C ALA A 33 18.23 -15.90 -5.24
N SER A 34 18.49 -14.75 -4.61
CA SER A 34 19.84 -14.21 -4.50
C SER A 34 20.78 -15.14 -3.70
N THR A 35 22.02 -15.29 -4.18
CA THR A 35 23.06 -16.17 -3.62
C THR A 35 24.05 -15.43 -2.73
N ASP A 36 23.99 -14.10 -2.76
CA ASP A 36 24.85 -13.15 -2.05
C ASP A 36 24.31 -12.75 -0.66
N LEU A 37 23.08 -13.14 -0.33
CA LEU A 37 22.45 -12.86 0.95
C LEU A 37 22.29 -14.11 1.80
N ALA A 38 22.55 -13.96 3.11
CA ALA A 38 22.27 -15.00 4.10
C ALA A 38 20.76 -15.32 4.14
N ILE A 39 20.43 -16.57 4.49
CA ILE A 39 19.04 -17.05 4.48
C ILE A 39 18.12 -16.28 5.43
N VAL A 40 18.62 -15.87 6.60
CA VAL A 40 17.80 -15.20 7.63
C VAL A 40 17.27 -13.84 7.15
N PRO A 41 18.10 -12.88 6.67
CA PRO A 41 17.61 -11.63 6.09
C PRO A 41 16.58 -11.84 4.97
N LYS A 42 16.79 -12.83 4.10
CA LYS A 42 15.86 -13.15 3.00
C LYS A 42 14.48 -13.54 3.52
N LEU A 43 14.43 -14.43 4.51
CA LEU A 43 13.16 -14.89 5.10
C LEU A 43 12.47 -13.79 5.90
N VAL A 44 13.22 -12.95 6.63
CA VAL A 44 12.67 -11.80 7.36
C VAL A 44 12.08 -10.77 6.38
N SER A 45 12.79 -10.44 5.31
CA SER A 45 12.25 -9.54 4.27
C SER A 45 11.02 -10.13 3.58
N TYR A 46 10.97 -11.45 3.36
CA TYR A 46 9.80 -12.13 2.80
C TYR A 46 8.62 -12.18 3.78
N TYR A 47 8.87 -12.23 5.08
CA TYR A 47 7.82 -12.07 6.09
C TYR A 47 7.26 -10.64 6.05
N CYS A 48 8.12 -9.61 6.05
CA CYS A 48 7.69 -8.21 5.91
C CYS A 48 6.90 -7.96 4.62
N TRP A 49 7.28 -8.62 3.52
CA TRP A 49 6.53 -8.58 2.27
C TRP A 49 5.07 -9.01 2.44
N HIS A 50 4.82 -10.12 3.14
CA HIS A 50 3.47 -10.63 3.39
C HIS A 50 2.69 -9.80 4.41
N LEU A 51 3.37 -9.21 5.41
CA LEU A 51 2.72 -8.26 6.29
C LEU A 51 2.15 -7.06 5.50
N VAL A 52 2.91 -6.54 4.54
CA VAL A 52 2.42 -5.48 3.64
C VAL A 52 1.25 -5.99 2.80
N THR A 53 1.33 -7.20 2.23
CA THR A 53 0.21 -7.82 1.50
C THR A 53 -1.08 -7.83 2.33
N ILE A 54 -1.01 -8.29 3.58
CA ILE A 54 -2.16 -8.36 4.49
C ILE A 54 -2.70 -6.95 4.78
N VAL A 55 -1.83 -6.00 5.11
CA VAL A 55 -2.24 -4.63 5.45
C VAL A 55 -2.90 -3.93 4.25
N LEU A 56 -2.40 -4.13 3.02
CA LEU A 56 -3.01 -3.53 1.83
C LEU A 56 -4.44 -4.04 1.58
N PHE A 57 -4.67 -5.34 1.78
CA PHE A 57 -6.01 -5.93 1.71
C PHE A 57 -6.94 -5.34 2.79
N VAL A 58 -6.42 -5.20 4.02
CA VAL A 58 -7.17 -4.61 5.14
C VAL A 58 -7.52 -3.15 4.85
N ILE A 59 -6.59 -2.33 4.34
CA ILE A 59 -6.85 -0.93 3.95
C ILE A 59 -7.98 -0.86 2.92
N GLY A 60 -7.93 -1.70 1.87
CA GLY A 60 -8.99 -1.76 0.87
C GLY A 60 -10.35 -2.14 1.47
N THR A 61 -10.36 -3.09 2.41
CA THR A 61 -11.58 -3.49 3.13
C THR A 61 -12.10 -2.39 4.04
N MET A 62 -11.23 -1.66 4.75
CA MET A 62 -11.59 -0.54 5.61
C MET A 62 -12.29 0.58 4.83
N TYR A 63 -11.74 0.96 3.68
CA TYR A 63 -12.41 1.90 2.79
C TYR A 63 -13.72 1.33 2.22
N GLY A 64 -13.77 0.05 1.88
CA GLY A 64 -15.00 -0.61 1.40
C GLY A 64 -16.12 -0.58 2.44
N LEU A 65 -15.81 -0.84 3.71
CA LEU A 65 -16.76 -0.76 4.82
C LEU A 65 -17.29 0.68 4.98
N ALA A 66 -16.39 1.67 5.04
CA ALA A 66 -16.78 3.07 5.17
C ALA A 66 -17.52 3.63 3.94
N ALA A 67 -17.32 3.04 2.76
CA ALA A 67 -18.07 3.39 1.56
C ALA A 67 -19.56 2.98 1.69
N LEU A 68 -19.83 1.85 2.34
CA LEU A 68 -21.17 1.29 2.49
C LEU A 68 -21.89 1.79 3.75
N GLU A 69 -21.16 1.97 4.85
CA GLU A 69 -21.70 2.32 6.16
C GLU A 69 -21.17 3.69 6.65
N PRO A 70 -21.98 4.76 6.60
CA PRO A 70 -21.55 6.11 6.97
C PRO A 70 -21.04 6.23 8.41
N SER A 71 -21.53 5.41 9.34
CA SER A 71 -21.06 5.42 10.73
C SER A 71 -19.63 4.89 10.90
N SER A 72 -19.03 4.31 9.86
CA SER A 72 -17.66 3.76 9.89
C SER A 72 -16.57 4.77 9.47
N ILE A 73 -16.83 6.08 9.59
CA ILE A 73 -15.88 7.12 9.16
C ILE A 73 -14.51 7.02 9.87
N ASP A 74 -14.48 6.64 11.14
CA ASP A 74 -13.23 6.46 11.90
C ASP A 74 -12.33 5.39 11.26
N VAL A 75 -12.94 4.32 10.74
CA VAL A 75 -12.25 3.23 10.04
C VAL A 75 -11.61 3.76 8.75
N ALA A 76 -12.28 4.66 8.02
CA ALA A 76 -11.69 5.30 6.85
C ALA A 76 -10.51 6.21 7.21
N TRP A 77 -10.56 6.92 8.34
CA TRP A 77 -9.45 7.76 8.78
C TRP A 77 -8.21 6.94 9.11
N PHE A 78 -8.35 5.79 9.79
CA PHE A 78 -7.22 4.89 10.00
C PHE A 78 -6.62 4.38 8.69
N ALA A 79 -7.45 4.03 7.71
CA ALA A 79 -6.99 3.63 6.39
C ALA A 79 -6.23 4.77 5.67
N THR A 80 -6.74 5.99 5.76
CA THR A 80 -6.12 7.21 5.21
C THR A 80 -4.79 7.53 5.85
N ILE A 81 -4.66 7.38 7.18
CA ILE A 81 -3.39 7.59 7.89
C ILE A 81 -2.35 6.56 7.44
N LEU A 82 -2.72 5.28 7.33
CA LEU A 82 -1.82 4.23 6.83
C LEU A 82 -1.40 4.48 5.39
N ALA A 83 -2.34 4.79 4.49
CA ALA A 83 -2.05 5.14 3.11
C ALA A 83 -1.14 6.37 3.02
N GLY A 84 -1.36 7.38 3.87
CA GLY A 84 -0.51 8.56 3.99
C GLY A 84 0.91 8.23 4.44
N ALA A 85 1.07 7.38 5.45
CA ALA A 85 2.38 6.93 5.91
C ALA A 85 3.13 6.15 4.82
N PHE A 86 2.44 5.27 4.08
CA PHE A 86 3.04 4.53 2.96
C PHE A 86 3.39 5.43 1.78
N CYS A 87 2.55 6.42 1.47
CA CYS A 87 2.82 7.44 0.47
C CYS A 87 4.07 8.23 0.83
N ALA A 88 4.10 8.80 2.04
CA ALA A 88 5.22 9.61 2.52
C ALA A 88 6.53 8.82 2.50
N PHE A 89 6.55 7.60 3.08
CA PHE A 89 7.75 6.78 3.09
C PHE A 89 8.16 6.34 1.68
N GLY A 90 7.20 5.96 0.82
CA GLY A 90 7.46 5.56 -0.56
C GLY A 90 8.00 6.69 -1.45
N LEU A 91 7.72 7.95 -1.11
CA LEU A 91 8.30 9.12 -1.77
C LEU A 91 9.67 9.50 -1.17
N VAL A 92 9.84 9.40 0.15
CA VAL A 92 11.12 9.74 0.79
C VAL A 92 12.22 8.71 0.49
N LEU A 93 11.89 7.41 0.51
CA LEU A 93 12.86 6.33 0.44
C LEU A 93 13.74 6.35 -0.81
N PRO A 94 13.22 6.55 -2.05
CA PRO A 94 14.06 6.62 -3.24
C PRO A 94 15.05 7.79 -3.21
N VAL A 95 14.61 8.98 -2.78
CA VAL A 95 15.47 10.16 -2.69
C VAL A 95 16.58 9.95 -1.65
N TRP A 96 16.23 9.42 -0.47
CA TRP A 96 17.18 9.13 0.59
C TRP A 96 18.27 8.15 0.14
N ASN A 97 17.89 7.13 -0.63
CA ASN A 97 18.82 6.10 -1.12
C ASN A 97 19.41 6.42 -2.50
N ARG A 98 19.27 7.67 -2.98
CA ARG A 98 19.76 8.15 -4.28
C ARG A 98 19.29 7.28 -5.47
N GLN A 99 18.08 6.77 -5.37
CA GLN A 99 17.41 5.97 -6.41
C GLN A 99 16.44 6.82 -7.23
N SER A 100 16.12 6.34 -8.44
CA SER A 100 15.11 6.95 -9.30
C SER A 100 13.72 6.35 -9.04
N TYR A 101 12.68 7.19 -9.12
CA TYR A 101 11.28 6.74 -9.11
C TYR A 101 10.91 5.82 -10.28
N LYS A 102 11.72 5.78 -11.35
CA LYS A 102 11.54 4.77 -12.41
C LYS A 102 11.73 3.34 -11.87
N ASN A 103 12.61 3.17 -10.88
CA ASN A 103 12.90 1.88 -10.26
C ASN A 103 12.04 1.64 -9.02
N MET A 104 11.64 2.71 -8.33
CA MET A 104 10.87 2.66 -7.08
C MET A 104 9.62 3.56 -7.15
N PRO A 105 8.62 3.26 -8.00
CA PRO A 105 7.45 4.12 -8.21
C PRO A 105 6.36 3.98 -7.13
N GLN A 106 6.50 3.06 -6.17
CA GLN A 106 5.41 2.63 -5.29
C GLN A 106 4.74 3.75 -4.47
N GLY A 107 5.49 4.78 -4.05
CA GLY A 107 4.92 5.90 -3.31
C GLY A 107 3.81 6.63 -4.07
N TRP A 108 3.95 6.75 -5.40
CA TRP A 108 2.97 7.40 -6.26
C TRP A 108 1.63 6.67 -6.34
N LEU A 109 1.61 5.35 -6.09
CA LEU A 109 0.39 4.56 -6.10
C LEU A 109 -0.53 4.90 -4.92
N PHE A 110 0.04 5.37 -3.79
CA PHE A 110 -0.72 5.73 -2.59
C PHE A 110 -1.22 7.17 -2.58
N LEU A 111 -0.61 8.06 -3.37
CA LEU A 111 -1.02 9.47 -3.44
C LEU A 111 -2.51 9.67 -3.81
N PRO A 112 -3.05 9.05 -4.88
CA PRO A 112 -4.47 9.20 -5.20
C PRO A 112 -5.39 8.59 -4.13
N ILE A 113 -4.98 7.48 -3.50
CA ILE A 113 -5.72 6.84 -2.41
C ILE A 113 -5.82 7.78 -1.21
N LEU A 114 -4.69 8.40 -0.82
CA LEU A 114 -4.64 9.39 0.26
C LEU A 114 -5.56 10.58 -0.02
N ILE A 115 -5.49 11.14 -1.23
CA ILE A 115 -6.33 12.29 -1.62
C ILE A 115 -7.81 11.93 -1.54
N LEU A 116 -8.21 10.78 -2.09
CA LEU A 116 -9.60 10.31 -2.03
C LEU A 116 -10.06 10.03 -0.60
N GLY A 117 -9.19 9.45 0.23
CA GLY A 117 -9.46 9.19 1.64
C GLY A 117 -9.67 10.48 2.45
N ILE A 118 -8.87 11.52 2.19
CA ILE A 118 -9.06 12.84 2.82
C ILE A 118 -10.37 13.46 2.35
N ILE A 119 -10.63 13.50 1.03
CA ILE A 119 -11.86 14.10 0.49
C ILE A 119 -13.09 13.39 1.06
N GLY A 120 -13.14 12.05 0.98
CA GLY A 120 -14.26 11.29 1.51
C GLY A 120 -14.46 11.42 3.02
N GLY A 121 -13.42 11.75 3.79
CA GLY A 121 -13.50 11.97 5.24
C GLY A 121 -13.98 13.36 5.65
N VAL A 122 -13.98 14.33 4.73
CA VAL A 122 -14.39 15.72 5.01
C VAL A 122 -15.64 16.17 4.24
N THR A 123 -16.16 15.32 3.34
CA THR A 123 -17.40 15.53 2.57
C THR A 123 -18.48 14.54 2.97
#